data_AF-A0A1I0I6V7-F1
#
_entry.id   AF-A0A1I0I6V7-F1
#
_cell.length_a   1.000
_cell.length_b   1.000
_cell.length_c   1.000
_cell.angle_alpha   90.00
_cell.angle_beta   90.00
_cell.angle_gamma   90.00
#
_symmetry.space_group_name_H-M   'P 1'
#
loop_
_entity.id
_entity.type
_entity.pdbx_description
1 polymer ?
#
loop_
_entity_poly.entity_id
_entity_poly.type
_entity_poly.pdbx_seq_one_letter_code
_entity_poly.pdbx_strand_id
1 'polypeptide(L)'
;MNTKLHAICDSQGRPLDLFITAGQVSDHTGARALLGSLPNVKWLLGDRGHDAGWFKKAFKDKGIHACIPGRKQRKTPIKYDKRRYKRKNRIEIMFGRLKDWRPAMTDAP
;
A
#
# COMPACT_ATOMS: atom_id res chain seq x y z
N MET A 1 19.70 11.92 1.25
CA MET A 1 18.50 12.01 0.39
C MET A 1 17.65 10.75 0.62
N ASN A 2 16.39 10.87 1.07
CA ASN A 2 15.56 9.69 1.40
C ASN A 2 14.69 9.27 0.20
N THR A 3 14.38 7.98 0.08
CA THR A 3 13.50 7.41 -0.95
C THR A 3 12.38 6.60 -0.31
N LYS A 4 11.22 6.59 -0.96
CA LYS A 4 10.05 5.81 -0.56
C LYS A 4 9.83 4.67 -1.54
N LEU A 5 9.56 3.49 -1.00
CA LEU A 5 9.19 2.31 -1.77
C LEU A 5 7.69 2.06 -1.62
N HIS A 6 7.00 1.98 -2.75
CA HIS A 6 5.61 1.58 -2.88
C HIS A 6 5.58 0.20 -3.53
N ALA A 7 4.69 -0.68 -3.10
CA ALA A 7 4.66 -2.06 -3.61
C ALA A 7 3.24 -2.61 -3.70
N ILE A 8 3.00 -3.42 -4.73
CA ILE A 8 1.88 -4.37 -4.78
C ILE A 8 2.41 -5.74 -4.39
N CYS A 9 1.62 -6.45 -3.58
CA CYS A 9 1.95 -7.77 -3.09
C CYS A 9 0.79 -8.72 -3.33
N ASP A 10 1.08 -9.97 -3.66
CA ASP A 10 0.08 -11.02 -3.70
C ASP A 10 -0.38 -11.47 -2.30
N SER A 11 -1.30 -12.43 -2.25
CA SER A 11 -1.83 -12.96 -0.99
C SER A 11 -0.81 -13.75 -0.15
N GLN A 12 0.32 -14.13 -0.73
CA GLN A 12 1.37 -14.93 -0.10
C GLN A 12 2.54 -14.09 0.43
N GLY A 13 2.55 -12.78 0.17
CA GLY A 13 3.68 -11.92 0.57
C GLY A 13 4.73 -11.75 -0.51
N ARG A 14 4.45 -12.11 -1.77
CA ARG A 14 5.38 -11.94 -2.90
C ARG A 14 5.14 -10.59 -3.59
N PRO A 15 6.17 -9.77 -3.81
CA PRO A 15 6.02 -8.52 -4.54
C PRO A 15 5.63 -8.81 -6.00
N LEU A 16 4.62 -8.09 -6.49
CA LEU A 16 4.17 -8.14 -7.88
C LEU A 16 4.66 -6.93 -8.67
N ASP A 17 4.69 -5.76 -8.01
CA ASP A 17 5.18 -4.52 -8.62
C ASP A 17 5.78 -3.62 -7.53
N LEU A 18 6.81 -2.86 -7.91
CA LEU A 18 7.58 -2.00 -7.03
C LEU A 18 7.77 -0.65 -7.72
N PHE A 19 7.46 0.42 -7.00
CA PHE A 19 7.63 1.78 -7.48
C PHE A 19 8.39 2.62 -6.46
N ILE A 20 9.48 3.24 -6.88
CA ILE A 20 10.33 4.06 -6.00
C ILE A 20 10.10 5.53 -6.31
N THR A 21 9.90 6.33 -5.27
CA THR A 21 9.79 7.79 -5.39
C THR A 21 10.80 8.49 -4.49
N ALA A 22 11.10 9.75 -4.78
CA ALA A 22 11.82 10.61 -3.84
C ALA A 22 11.04 10.71 -2.51
N GLY A 23 11.77 10.88 -1.40
CA GLY A 23 11.20 10.85 -0.05
C GLY A 23 10.17 11.95 0.23
N GLN A 24 10.27 13.08 -0.48
CA GLN A 24 9.32 14.19 -0.38
C GLN A 24 8.00 13.92 -1.10
N VAL A 25 7.94 12.90 -1.96
CA VAL A 25 6.72 12.56 -2.71
C VAL A 25 5.68 11.96 -1.75
N SER A 26 4.42 12.38 -1.92
CA SER A 26 3.30 11.85 -1.14
C SER A 26 3.03 10.39 -1.45
N ASP A 27 2.65 9.60 -0.44
CA ASP A 27 2.31 8.18 -0.60
C ASP A 27 1.10 7.97 -1.51
N HIS A 28 0.23 8.98 -1.63
CA HIS A 28 -0.88 8.98 -2.57
C HIS A 28 -0.42 8.99 -4.03
N THR A 29 0.69 9.66 -4.32
CA THR A 29 1.25 9.71 -5.68
C THR A 29 1.85 8.37 -6.04
N GLY A 30 2.61 7.76 -5.13
CA GLY A 30 3.13 6.39 -5.32
C GLY A 30 2.02 5.35 -5.47
N ALA A 31 0.99 5.40 -4.62
CA ALA A 31 -0.16 4.51 -4.73
C ALA A 31 -0.94 4.70 -6.05
N ARG A 32 -1.02 5.93 -6.56
CA ARG A 32 -1.66 6.21 -7.86
C ARG A 32 -0.86 5.60 -9.01
N ALA A 33 0.47 5.66 -8.98
CA ALA A 33 1.33 5.08 -10.00
C ALA A 33 1.11 3.56 -10.14
N LEU A 34 0.86 2.87 -9.02
CA LEU A 34 0.59 1.44 -8.96
C LEU A 34 -0.83 1.03 -9.39
N LEU A 35 -1.76 1.96 -9.63
CA LEU A 35 -3.14 1.59 -10.03
C LEU A 35 -3.18 0.89 -11.39
N GLY A 36 -2.24 1.20 -12.28
CA GLY A 36 -2.15 0.64 -13.63
C GLY A 36 -1.74 -0.83 -13.63
N SER A 37 -0.87 -1.23 -12.71
CA SER A 37 -0.30 -2.57 -12.61
C SER A 37 -1.10 -3.54 -11.74
N LEU A 38 -2.27 -3.11 -11.24
CA LEU A 38 -3.13 -3.98 -10.45
C LEU A 38 -3.61 -5.18 -11.28
N PRO A 39 -3.35 -6.42 -10.83
CA PRO A 39 -3.92 -7.60 -11.46
C PRO A 39 -5.45 -7.60 -11.29
N ASN A 40 -6.15 -8.36 -12.13
CA ASN A 40 -7.58 -8.56 -11.99
C ASN A 40 -7.88 -9.37 -10.71
N VAL A 41 -8.27 -8.67 -9.64
CA VAL A 41 -8.50 -9.26 -8.31
C VAL A 41 -9.82 -8.77 -7.73
N LYS A 42 -10.50 -9.64 -6.98
CA LYS A 42 -11.75 -9.27 -6.30
C LYS A 42 -11.53 -8.33 -5.12
N TRP A 43 -10.38 -8.41 -4.45
CA TRP A 43 -10.11 -7.70 -3.21
C TRP A 43 -8.70 -7.13 -3.19
N LEU A 44 -8.57 -5.93 -2.65
CA LEU A 44 -7.28 -5.31 -2.36
C LEU A 44 -7.21 -4.86 -0.91
N LEU A 45 -6.09 -5.16 -0.26
CA LEU A 45 -5.77 -4.74 1.11
C LEU A 45 -4.84 -3.54 1.04
N GLY A 46 -5.14 -2.49 1.79
CA GLY A 46 -4.30 -1.31 1.85
C GLY A 46 -4.25 -0.72 3.25
N ASP A 47 -3.16 -0.02 3.54
CA ASP A 47 -3.00 0.64 4.83
C ASP A 47 -4.02 1.77 5.03
N ARG A 48 -4.33 2.07 6.30
CA ARG A 48 -5.18 3.21 6.70
C ARG A 48 -4.69 4.53 6.08
N GLY A 49 -3.38 4.70 5.90
CA GLY A 49 -2.79 5.86 5.22
C GLY A 49 -3.32 6.06 3.80
N HIS A 50 -3.77 5.01 3.12
CA HIS A 50 -4.37 5.09 1.79
C HIS A 50 -5.88 5.33 1.78
N ASP A 51 -6.50 5.66 2.92
CA ASP A 51 -7.91 6.05 2.95
C ASP A 51 -8.13 7.41 2.26
N ALA A 52 -8.31 7.35 0.94
CA ALA A 52 -8.67 8.47 0.10
C ALA A 52 -9.88 8.11 -0.76
N GLY A 53 -10.84 9.04 -0.88
CA GLY A 53 -12.07 8.81 -1.64
C GLY A 53 -11.81 8.48 -3.11
N TRP A 54 -10.90 9.21 -3.75
CA TRP A 54 -10.49 8.98 -5.13
C TRP A 54 -9.85 7.60 -5.33
N PHE A 55 -9.10 7.11 -4.34
CA PHE A 55 -8.42 5.82 -4.43
C PHE A 55 -9.41 4.66 -4.34
N LYS A 56 -10.39 4.77 -3.43
CA LYS A 56 -11.51 3.82 -3.34
C LYS A 56 -12.40 3.83 -4.57
N LYS A 57 -12.63 5.02 -5.17
CA LYS A 57 -13.35 5.15 -6.43
C LYS A 57 -12.61 4.45 -7.56
N ALA A 58 -11.30 4.66 -7.69
CA ALA A 58 -10.49 3.98 -8.70
C ALA A 58 -10.56 2.45 -8.61
N PHE A 59 -10.60 1.88 -7.40
CA PHE A 59 -10.83 0.45 -7.22
C PHE A 59 -12.23 0.02 -7.65
N LYS A 60 -13.26 0.79 -7.26
CA LYS A 60 -14.64 0.52 -7.65
C LYS A 60 -14.83 0.54 -9.17
N ASP A 61 -14.23 1.51 -9.86
CA ASP A 61 -14.28 1.65 -11.32
C ASP A 61 -13.59 0.45 -12.02
N LYS A 62 -12.61 -0.18 -11.35
CA LYS A 62 -11.96 -1.43 -11.79
C LYS A 62 -12.67 -2.71 -11.33
N GLY A 63 -13.79 -2.63 -10.61
CA GLY A 63 -14.48 -3.79 -10.04
C GLY A 63 -13.78 -4.46 -8.86
N ILE A 64 -12.83 -3.77 -8.23
CA ILE A 64 -12.02 -4.27 -7.11
C ILE A 64 -12.61 -3.78 -5.78
N HIS A 65 -12.81 -4.69 -4.81
CA HIS A 65 -13.22 -4.30 -3.46
C HIS A 65 -12.03 -3.89 -2.59
N ALA A 66 -12.00 -2.61 -2.19
CA ALA A 66 -10.95 -2.08 -1.32
C ALA A 66 -11.25 -2.36 0.17
N CYS A 67 -10.43 -3.20 0.80
CA CYS A 67 -10.40 -3.42 2.23
C CYS A 67 -9.37 -2.48 2.88
N ILE A 68 -9.75 -1.21 3.00
CA ILE A 68 -8.93 -0.14 3.60
C ILE A 68 -9.71 0.49 4.75
N PRO A 69 -9.22 0.40 6.00
CA PRO A 69 -9.87 1.02 7.15
C PRO A 69 -9.89 2.54 7.00
N GLY A 70 -10.94 3.17 7.54
CA GLY A 70 -11.02 4.63 7.57
C GLY A 70 -9.91 5.26 8.41
N ARG A 71 -9.44 6.45 8.01
CA ARG A 71 -8.59 7.31 8.86
C ARG A 71 -9.31 7.67 10.15
N LYS A 72 -8.54 7.87 11.24
CA LYS A 72 -9.09 8.21 12.57
C LYS A 72 -9.97 9.45 12.56
N GLN A 73 -9.61 10.45 11.76
CA GLN A 73 -10.30 11.75 11.67
C GLN A 73 -11.52 11.74 10.72
N ARG A 74 -11.87 10.59 10.15
CA ARG A 74 -12.98 10.54 9.19
C ARG A 74 -14.31 10.69 9.92
N LYS A 75 -15.13 11.66 9.48
CA LYS A 75 -16.48 11.91 10.05
C LYS A 75 -17.39 10.68 9.98
N THR A 76 -17.34 9.95 8.87
CA THR A 76 -18.15 8.74 8.65
C THR A 76 -17.28 7.50 8.77
N PRO A 77 -17.55 6.60 9.75
CA PRO A 77 -16.86 5.33 9.86
C PRO A 77 -17.05 4.48 8.61
N ILE A 78 -15.98 3.85 8.15
CA ILE A 78 -16.03 2.93 7.01
C ILE A 78 -16.08 1.51 7.55
N LYS A 79 -17.11 0.76 7.15
CA LYS A 79 -17.15 -0.68 7.38
C LYS A 79 -16.11 -1.34 6.47
N TYR A 80 -15.24 -2.16 7.06
CA TYR A 80 -14.26 -2.96 6.35
C TYR A 80 -14.18 -4.34 6.98
N ASP A 81 -13.78 -5.34 6.20
CA ASP A 81 -13.61 -6.71 6.69
C ASP A 81 -12.33 -6.80 7.54
N LYS A 82 -12.50 -6.78 8.87
CA LYS A 82 -11.39 -6.90 9.83
C LYS A 82 -10.63 -8.22 9.69
N ARG A 83 -11.30 -9.33 9.35
CA ARG A 83 -10.68 -10.65 9.21
C ARG A 83 -9.75 -10.67 7.99
N ARG A 84 -10.18 -10.08 6.87
CA ARG A 84 -9.32 -9.88 5.69
C ARG A 84 -8.19 -8.90 6.00
N TYR A 85 -8.47 -7.81 6.69
CA TYR A 85 -7.45 -6.80 7.04
C TYR A 85 -6.29 -7.37 7.85
N LYS A 86 -6.51 -8.37 8.73
CA LYS A 86 -5.43 -9.07 9.44
C LYS A 86 -4.37 -9.67 8.51
N ARG A 87 -4.71 -10.00 7.26
CA ARG A 87 -3.76 -10.53 6.27
C ARG A 87 -2.77 -9.49 5.77
N LYS A 88 -2.96 -8.19 6.06
CA LYS A 88 -1.98 -7.12 5.79
C LYS A 88 -0.61 -7.41 6.42
N ASN A 89 -0.55 -8.20 7.49
CA ASN A 89 0.72 -8.65 8.07
C ASN A 89 1.67 -9.28 7.02
N ARG A 90 1.15 -9.94 5.98
CA ARG A 90 1.98 -10.46 4.88
C ARG A 90 2.68 -9.36 4.08
N ILE A 91 2.00 -8.23 3.88
CA ILE A 91 2.56 -7.04 3.24
C ILE A 91 3.66 -6.43 4.12
N GLU A 92 3.42 -6.35 5.44
CA GLU A 92 4.40 -5.85 6.41
C GLU A 92 5.65 -6.72 6.47
N ILE A 93 5.49 -8.06 6.49
CA ILE A 93 6.61 -9.01 6.42
C ILE A 93 7.40 -8.83 5.12
N MET A 94 6.72 -8.68 3.98
CA MET A 94 7.40 -8.44 2.69
C MET A 94 8.24 -7.16 2.74
N PHE A 95 7.68 -6.05 3.23
CA PHE A 95 8.43 -4.80 3.38
C PHE A 95 9.56 -4.90 4.40
N GLY A 96 9.38 -5.67 5.49
CA GLY A 96 10.43 -5.96 6.46
C GLY A 96 11.63 -6.62 5.78
N ARG A 97 11.38 -7.73 5.05
CA ARG A 97 12.42 -8.42 4.28
C ARG A 97 13.12 -7.48 3.29
N LEU A 98 12.39 -6.66 2.55
CA LEU A 98 12.99 -5.70 1.62
C LEU A 98 13.89 -4.66 2.30
N LYS A 99 13.59 -4.30 3.55
CA LYS A 99 14.41 -3.38 4.34
C LYS A 99 15.62 -4.05 4.96
N ASP A 100 15.53 -5.33 5.33
CA ASP A 100 16.64 -6.09 5.92
C ASP A 100 17.86 -6.16 4.97
N TRP A 101 17.61 -6.16 3.65
CA TRP A 101 18.66 -6.14 2.62
C TRP A 101 19.21 -4.75 2.29
N ARG A 102 18.69 -3.70 2.92
CA ARG A 102 19.16 -2.33 2.68
C ARG A 102 20.42 -2.10 3.51
N PRO A 103 21.59 -1.83 2.89
CA PRO A 103 22.79 -1.49 3.66
C PRO A 103 22.48 -0.30 4.55
N ALA A 104 22.87 -0.37 5.83
CA ALA A 104 22.90 0.81 6.68
C ALA A 104 23.86 1.80 6.02
N MET A 105 23.33 2.85 5.39
CA MET A 105 24.13 4.01 5.02
C MET A 105 24.50 4.72 6.32
N THR A 106 25.58 4.29 6.94
CA THR A 106 26.35 5.14 7.84
C THR A 106 26.94 6.25 6.98
N ASP A 107 26.49 7.48 7.21
CA ASP A 107 27.18 8.67 6.72
C ASP A 107 28.62 8.59 7.26
N ALA A 108 29.57 8.25 6.40
CA ALA A 108 30.98 8.39 6.71
C ALA A 108 31.33 9.89 6.59
N PRO A 109 31.97 10.51 7.60
CA PRO A 109 32.59 11.82 7.42
C PRO A 109 33.74 11.76 6.39
#